data_AF-A0A9N9P4F8-F1
#
_entry.id   AF-A0A9N9P4F8-F1
#
_cell.length_a   1.000
_cell.length_b   1.000
_cell.length_c   1.000
_cell.angle_alpha   90.00
_cell.angle_beta   90.00
_cell.angle_gamma   90.00
#
_symmetry.space_group_name_H-M   'P 1'
#
loop_
_entity.id
_entity.type
_entity.pdbx_description
1 polymer ?
#
loop_
_entity_poly.entity_id
_entity_poly.type
_entity_poly.pdbx_seq_one_letter_code
_entity_poly.pdbx_strand_id
1 'polypeptide(L)'
;KISNFDVLDLLVASDELLLGELIEHVQCYFIEREHSWLKSNFVTILHTVFQLSSCKKLVDYCLDTICNDPNPFLISDDFTSLNDDIFLELIKRDELEIEEADIWEHLIKWGIYRTPGIEERKLSEVKKFSKKNFMDLKETLDPFIPYIRFHDISSKDFFNK
;
A
#
# COMPACT_ATOMS: atom_id res chain seq x y z
N LYS A 1 24.15 -1.70 -18.61
CA LYS A 1 23.00 -0.79 -18.81
C LYS A 1 22.41 -0.59 -17.42
N ILE A 2 22.34 0.64 -16.92
CA ILE A 2 21.82 0.92 -15.58
C ILE A 2 20.32 0.58 -15.59
N SER A 3 19.87 -0.22 -14.64
CA SER A 3 18.46 -0.57 -14.45
C SER A 3 17.76 0.48 -13.59
N ASN A 4 16.43 0.55 -13.64
CA ASN A 4 15.68 1.45 -12.77
C ASN A 4 15.82 1.09 -11.28
N PHE A 5 16.12 -0.16 -10.96
CA PHE A 5 16.48 -0.56 -9.59
C PHE A 5 17.82 0.04 -9.17
N ASP A 6 18.84 0.04 -10.04
CA ASP A 6 20.12 0.71 -9.75
C ASP A 6 19.93 2.24 -9.55
N VAL A 7 18.98 2.85 -10.26
CA VAL A 7 18.63 4.28 -10.09
C VAL A 7 17.90 4.51 -8.76
N LEU A 8 17.09 3.55 -8.31
CA LEU A 8 16.43 3.59 -7.01
C LEU A 8 17.46 3.46 -5.88
N ASP A 9 18.42 2.55 -6.01
CA ASP A 9 19.54 2.41 -5.07
C ASP A 9 20.41 3.68 -5.04
N LEU A 10 20.61 4.33 -6.20
CA LEU A 10 21.27 5.63 -6.27
C LEU A 10 20.52 6.70 -5.47
N LEU A 11 19.18 6.71 -5.51
CA LEU A 11 18.36 7.64 -4.73
C LEU A 11 18.58 7.44 -3.23
N VAL A 12 18.61 6.20 -2.75
CA VAL A 12 18.90 5.86 -1.35
C VAL A 12 20.30 6.33 -0.95
N ALA A 13 21.32 5.99 -1.74
CA ALA A 13 22.68 6.43 -1.49
C ALA A 13 22.83 7.97 -1.51
N SER A 14 22.03 8.65 -2.34
CA SER A 14 22.01 10.11 -2.39
C SER A 14 21.43 10.73 -1.13
N ASP A 15 20.38 10.12 -0.55
CA ASP A 15 19.84 10.51 0.77
C ASP A 15 20.87 10.32 1.88
N GLU A 16 21.53 9.16 1.95
CA GLU A 16 22.56 8.87 2.95
C GLU A 16 23.75 9.86 2.89
N LEU A 17 24.12 10.28 1.68
CA LEU A 17 25.19 11.24 1.42
C LEU A 17 24.72 12.71 1.44
N LEU A 18 23.44 12.95 1.73
CA LEU A 18 22.80 14.28 1.77
C LEU A 18 22.97 15.09 0.47
N LEU A 19 22.93 14.40 -0.68
CA LEU A 19 23.10 14.98 -2.01
C LEU A 19 21.77 15.53 -2.54
N GLY A 20 21.27 16.61 -1.93
CA GLY A 20 19.95 17.19 -2.20
C GLY A 20 19.62 17.43 -3.69
N GLU A 21 20.56 17.98 -4.46
CA GLU A 21 20.36 18.23 -5.90
C GLU A 21 20.19 16.92 -6.70
N LEU A 22 20.93 15.88 -6.33
CA LEU A 22 20.84 14.57 -6.98
C LEU A 22 19.54 13.86 -6.62
N ILE A 23 19.11 13.96 -5.35
CA ILE A 23 17.82 13.45 -4.87
C ILE A 23 16.68 14.07 -5.68
N GLU A 24 16.67 15.40 -5.85
CA GLU A 24 15.64 16.09 -6.63
C GLU A 24 15.66 15.64 -8.10
N HIS A 25 16.86 15.54 -8.70
CA HIS A 25 17.00 15.11 -10.08
C HIS A 25 16.48 13.69 -10.32
N VAL A 26 16.82 12.75 -9.45
CA VAL A 26 16.41 11.34 -9.59
C VAL A 26 14.90 11.18 -9.36
N GLN A 27 14.31 11.91 -8.40
CA GLN A 27 12.85 11.92 -8.23
C GLN A 27 12.14 12.44 -9.49
N CYS A 28 12.63 13.53 -10.10
CA CYS A 28 12.06 14.05 -11.34
C CYS A 28 12.20 13.05 -12.49
N TYR A 29 13.35 12.39 -12.60
CA TYR A 29 13.58 11.34 -13.60
C TYR A 29 12.52 10.25 -13.51
N PHE A 30 12.26 9.71 -12.31
CA PHE A 30 11.25 8.67 -12.12
C PHE A 30 9.85 9.13 -12.54
N ILE A 31 9.44 10.31 -12.09
CA ILE A 31 8.11 10.86 -12.32
C ILE A 31 7.89 11.17 -13.81
N GLU A 32 8.87 11.78 -14.48
CA GLU A 32 8.71 12.28 -15.85
C GLU A 32 9.02 11.24 -16.93
N ARG A 33 9.89 10.26 -16.64
CA ARG A 33 10.42 9.32 -17.65
C ARG A 33 10.03 7.88 -17.42
N GLU A 34 9.85 7.47 -16.16
CA GLU A 34 9.67 6.06 -15.78
C GLU A 34 8.29 5.76 -15.20
N HIS A 35 7.28 6.55 -15.56
CA HIS A 35 5.90 6.40 -15.08
C HIS A 35 5.37 4.95 -15.17
N SER A 36 5.56 4.27 -16.30
CA SER A 36 5.10 2.88 -16.48
C SER A 36 5.84 1.91 -15.57
N TRP A 37 7.13 2.16 -15.31
CA TRP A 37 7.89 1.34 -14.37
C TRP A 37 7.45 1.61 -12.93
N LEU A 38 7.17 2.86 -12.56
CA LEU A 38 6.62 3.20 -11.23
C LEU A 38 5.33 2.44 -10.95
N LYS A 39 4.38 2.47 -11.89
CA LYS A 39 3.08 1.78 -11.74
C LYS A 39 3.20 0.28 -11.49
N SER A 40 4.21 -0.35 -12.10
CA SER A 40 4.44 -1.79 -11.92
C SER A 40 5.24 -2.15 -10.67
N ASN A 41 5.79 -1.18 -9.94
CA ASN A 41 6.73 -1.42 -8.84
C ASN A 41 6.40 -0.61 -7.57
N PHE A 42 5.17 -0.13 -7.42
CA PHE A 42 4.78 0.75 -6.32
C PHE A 42 5.15 0.19 -4.94
N VAL A 43 4.91 -1.09 -4.69
CA VAL A 43 5.24 -1.72 -3.40
C VAL A 43 6.72 -1.59 -3.09
N THR A 44 7.59 -2.01 -4.00
CA THR A 44 9.05 -1.90 -3.85
C THR A 44 9.49 -0.46 -3.64
N ILE A 45 9.01 0.46 -4.48
CA ILE A 45 9.41 1.87 -4.42
C ILE A 45 8.99 2.49 -3.08
N LEU A 46 7.74 2.29 -2.67
CA LEU A 46 7.23 2.83 -1.42
C LEU A 46 7.98 2.21 -0.23
N HIS A 47 8.24 0.90 -0.21
CA HIS A 47 9.08 0.29 0.82
C HIS A 47 10.47 0.92 0.92
N THR A 48 11.06 1.30 -0.21
CA THR A 48 12.39 1.91 -0.25
C THR A 48 12.38 3.37 0.21
N VAL A 49 11.43 4.19 -0.27
CA VAL A 49 11.54 5.66 -0.16
C VAL A 49 10.56 6.29 0.84
N PHE A 50 9.58 5.55 1.35
CA PHE A 50 8.52 6.11 2.22
C PHE A 50 9.07 6.75 3.50
N GLN A 51 10.12 6.17 4.09
CA GLN A 51 10.77 6.69 5.30
C GLN A 51 11.84 7.75 5.01
N LEU A 52 12.18 7.98 3.73
CA LEU A 52 13.18 8.97 3.33
C LEU A 52 12.50 10.33 3.16
N SER A 53 12.59 11.18 4.18
CA SER A 53 11.92 12.50 4.17
C SER A 53 12.31 13.41 2.99
N SER A 54 13.51 13.22 2.42
CA SER A 54 14.00 13.91 1.22
C SER A 54 13.30 13.45 -0.07
N CYS A 55 12.71 12.25 -0.07
CA CYS A 55 12.05 11.62 -1.20
C CYS A 55 10.53 11.89 -1.25
N LYS A 56 10.07 12.89 -0.50
CA LYS A 56 8.65 13.22 -0.38
C LYS A 56 7.95 13.42 -1.73
N LYS A 57 8.61 14.04 -2.70
CA LYS A 57 8.03 14.30 -4.03
C LYS A 57 7.65 13.00 -4.75
N LEU A 58 8.52 11.99 -4.69
CA LEU A 58 8.25 10.68 -5.28
C LEU A 58 7.20 9.89 -4.48
N VAL A 59 7.24 9.97 -3.14
CA VAL A 59 6.23 9.34 -2.28
C VAL A 59 4.84 9.91 -2.58
N ASP A 60 4.69 11.23 -2.54
CA ASP A 60 3.42 11.92 -2.81
C ASP A 60 2.91 11.56 -4.21
N TYR A 61 3.78 11.58 -5.23
CA TYR A 61 3.42 11.17 -6.58
C TYR A 61 2.89 9.73 -6.65
N CYS A 62 3.55 8.77 -5.99
CA CYS A 62 3.11 7.38 -5.95
C CYS A 62 1.75 7.24 -5.26
N LEU A 63 1.58 7.85 -4.08
CA LEU A 63 0.32 7.79 -3.32
C LEU A 63 -0.82 8.45 -4.09
N ASP A 64 -0.61 9.62 -4.69
CA ASP A 64 -1.60 10.31 -5.51
C ASP A 64 -1.98 9.48 -6.74
N THR A 65 -1.00 8.82 -7.38
CA THR A 65 -1.27 7.95 -8.53
C THR A 65 -2.11 6.74 -8.12
N ILE A 66 -1.85 6.15 -6.96
CA ILE A 66 -2.65 5.05 -6.42
C ILE A 66 -4.06 5.54 -6.05
N CYS A 67 -4.20 6.72 -5.44
CA CYS A 67 -5.51 7.23 -5.05
C CYS A 67 -6.43 7.47 -6.27
N ASN A 68 -5.87 7.99 -7.36
CA ASN A 68 -6.60 8.23 -8.61
C ASN A 68 -7.00 6.95 -9.37
N ASP A 69 -6.26 5.85 -9.20
CA ASP A 69 -6.58 4.55 -9.84
C ASP A 69 -6.08 3.41 -8.95
N PRO A 70 -6.83 3.06 -7.88
CA PRO A 70 -6.34 2.14 -6.85
C PRO A 70 -6.41 0.68 -7.29
N ASN A 71 -7.30 0.33 -8.22
CA ASN A 71 -7.58 -1.06 -8.60
C ASN A 71 -6.33 -1.84 -9.08
N PRO A 72 -5.49 -1.33 -10.00
CA PRO A 72 -4.29 -2.04 -10.44
C PRO A 72 -3.32 -2.35 -9.29
N PHE A 73 -3.23 -1.44 -8.32
CA PHE A 73 -2.39 -1.61 -7.14
C PHE A 73 -2.98 -2.65 -6.19
N LEU A 74 -4.26 -2.51 -5.82
CA LEU A 74 -4.93 -3.37 -4.83
C LEU A 74 -5.09 -4.83 -5.28
N ILE A 75 -5.23 -5.07 -6.59
CA ILE A 75 -5.37 -6.42 -7.16
C ILE A 75 -4.00 -7.10 -7.34
N SER A 76 -2.90 -6.34 -7.32
CA SER A 76 -1.55 -6.90 -7.48
C SER A 76 -1.23 -7.94 -6.40
N ASP A 77 -0.42 -8.93 -6.76
CA ASP A 77 0.02 -9.96 -5.81
C ASP A 77 0.92 -9.37 -4.71
N ASP A 78 1.65 -8.29 -5.03
CA ASP A 78 2.59 -7.65 -4.12
C ASP A 78 1.88 -6.80 -3.04
N PHE A 79 0.64 -6.37 -3.28
CA PHE A 79 -0.10 -5.49 -2.36
C PHE A 79 -0.20 -6.05 -0.94
N THR A 80 -0.40 -7.35 -0.77
CA THR A 80 -0.53 -7.93 0.57
C THR A 80 0.77 -7.86 1.38
N SER A 81 1.91 -7.65 0.71
CA SER A 81 3.22 -7.46 1.37
C SER A 81 3.49 -6.02 1.83
N LEU A 82 2.61 -5.08 1.48
CA LEU A 82 2.75 -3.66 1.83
C LEU A 82 2.88 -3.47 3.35
N ASN A 83 3.75 -2.55 3.77
CA ASN A 83 3.93 -2.27 5.18
C ASN A 83 2.73 -1.52 5.76
N ASP A 84 2.49 -1.73 7.05
CA ASP A 84 1.34 -1.23 7.79
C ASP A 84 1.24 0.30 7.77
N ASP A 85 2.38 1.00 7.87
CA ASP A 85 2.49 2.46 7.83
C ASP A 85 2.09 3.04 6.47
N ILE A 86 2.56 2.43 5.38
CA ILE A 86 2.21 2.84 4.02
C ILE A 86 0.73 2.58 3.74
N PHE A 87 0.23 1.41 4.14
CA PHE A 87 -1.17 1.09 3.92
C PHE A 87 -2.09 2.00 4.73
N LEU A 88 -1.69 2.32 5.97
CA LEU A 88 -2.44 3.23 6.83
C LEU A 88 -2.49 4.64 6.24
N GLU A 89 -1.39 5.10 5.64
CA GLU A 89 -1.35 6.39 4.93
C GLU A 89 -2.26 6.40 3.71
N LEU A 90 -2.37 5.29 2.97
CA LEU A 90 -3.33 5.18 1.88
C LEU A 90 -4.78 5.25 2.39
N ILE A 91 -5.16 4.43 3.37
CA ILE A 91 -6.56 4.37 3.85
C ILE A 91 -7.01 5.70 4.49
N LYS A 92 -6.08 6.48 5.04
CA LYS A 92 -6.38 7.82 5.59
C LYS A 92 -6.78 8.85 4.55
N ARG A 93 -6.46 8.63 3.27
CA ARG A 93 -6.70 9.62 2.21
C ARG A 93 -8.15 9.55 1.77
N ASP A 94 -8.81 10.70 1.84
CA ASP A 94 -10.21 10.82 1.44
C ASP A 94 -10.38 10.76 -0.10
N GLU A 95 -9.28 10.88 -0.85
CA GLU A 95 -9.22 10.92 -2.31
C GLU A 95 -9.10 9.55 -2.98
N LEU A 96 -9.10 8.45 -2.21
CA LEU A 96 -9.11 7.09 -2.78
C LEU A 96 -10.38 6.88 -3.63
N GLU A 97 -10.23 6.78 -4.95
CA GLU A 97 -11.35 6.58 -5.88
C GLU A 97 -11.81 5.11 -5.94
N ILE A 98 -12.29 4.59 -4.81
CA ILE A 98 -12.83 3.22 -4.67
C ILE A 98 -13.95 3.17 -3.63
N GLU A 99 -14.88 2.21 -3.77
CA GLU A 99 -15.96 2.02 -2.82
C GLU A 99 -15.44 1.54 -1.46
N GLU A 100 -16.01 2.07 -0.38
CA GLU A 100 -15.60 1.71 0.99
C GLU A 100 -15.71 0.20 1.29
N ALA A 101 -16.68 -0.47 0.66
CA ALA A 101 -16.87 -1.91 0.76
C ALA A 101 -15.71 -2.72 0.16
N ASP A 102 -15.05 -2.16 -0.86
CA ASP A 102 -13.88 -2.76 -1.51
C ASP A 102 -12.62 -2.43 -0.74
N ILE A 103 -12.48 -1.23 -0.15
CA ILE A 103 -11.40 -0.91 0.80
C ILE A 103 -11.42 -1.92 1.94
N TRP A 104 -12.60 -2.15 2.53
CA TRP A 104 -12.78 -3.12 3.61
C TRP A 104 -12.36 -4.54 3.22
N GLU A 105 -12.70 -5.00 2.01
CA GLU A 105 -12.30 -6.33 1.53
C GLU A 105 -10.78 -6.46 1.34
N HIS A 106 -10.15 -5.46 0.71
CA HIS A 106 -8.71 -5.44 0.52
C HIS A 106 -7.97 -5.35 1.84
N LEU A 107 -8.51 -4.60 2.81
CA LEU A 107 -7.98 -4.54 4.17
C LEU A 107 -8.03 -5.91 4.86
N ILE A 108 -9.14 -6.66 4.76
CA ILE A 108 -9.19 -8.02 5.31
C ILE A 108 -8.21 -8.94 4.58
N LYS A 109 -8.14 -8.88 3.25
CA LYS A 109 -7.19 -9.69 2.45
C LYS A 109 -5.74 -9.44 2.88
N TRP A 110 -5.36 -8.17 3.01
CA TRP A 110 -4.06 -7.75 3.53
C TRP A 110 -3.86 -8.23 4.97
N GLY A 111 -4.85 -8.03 5.84
CA GLY A 111 -4.79 -8.43 7.24
C GLY A 111 -4.60 -9.93 7.44
N ILE A 112 -5.24 -10.78 6.63
CA ILE A 112 -5.04 -12.23 6.66
C ILE A 112 -3.58 -12.57 6.35
N TYR A 113 -3.02 -11.99 5.28
CA TYR A 113 -1.63 -12.22 4.91
C TYR A 113 -0.64 -11.74 5.98
N ARG A 114 -0.97 -10.65 6.68
CA ARG A 114 -0.11 -10.03 7.70
C ARG A 114 -0.27 -10.60 9.10
N THR A 115 -1.29 -11.44 9.35
CA THR A 115 -1.56 -12.00 10.67
C THR A 115 -0.84 -13.34 10.86
N PRO A 116 0.08 -13.45 11.83
CA PRO A 116 0.82 -14.67 12.07
C PRO A 116 -0.05 -15.91 12.29
N GLY A 117 0.23 -17.01 11.60
CA GLY A 117 -0.47 -18.29 11.71
C GLY A 117 -1.72 -18.45 10.81
N ILE A 118 -2.09 -17.42 10.04
CA ILE A 118 -3.15 -17.50 9.03
C ILE A 118 -2.77 -16.90 7.66
N GLU A 119 -1.49 -16.58 7.44
CA GLU A 119 -0.96 -15.87 6.27
C GLU A 119 -1.22 -16.61 4.95
N GLU A 120 -1.16 -17.94 4.97
CA GLU A 120 -1.38 -18.79 3.79
C GLU A 120 -2.86 -19.00 3.46
N ARG A 121 -3.77 -18.55 4.34
CA ARG A 121 -5.21 -18.76 4.16
C ARG A 121 -5.77 -17.75 3.18
N LYS A 122 -6.80 -18.18 2.44
CA LYS A 122 -7.56 -17.26 1.58
C LYS A 122 -8.73 -16.67 2.33
N LEU A 123 -9.18 -15.49 1.90
CA LEU A 123 -10.43 -14.87 2.37
C LEU A 123 -11.63 -15.83 2.24
N SER A 124 -11.65 -16.66 1.19
CA SER A 124 -12.69 -17.68 1.00
C SER A 124 -12.70 -18.79 2.07
N GLU A 125 -11.64 -18.90 2.87
CA GLU A 125 -11.49 -19.90 3.92
C GLU A 125 -11.80 -19.36 5.32
N VAL A 126 -12.30 -18.13 5.44
CA VAL A 126 -12.68 -17.51 6.73
C VAL A 126 -13.65 -18.39 7.53
N LYS A 127 -14.50 -19.19 6.89
CA LYS A 127 -15.37 -20.18 7.58
C LYS A 127 -14.62 -21.24 8.38
N LYS A 128 -13.33 -21.47 8.09
CA LYS A 128 -12.44 -22.40 8.81
C LYS A 128 -11.64 -21.73 9.93
N PHE A 129 -11.87 -20.44 10.19
CA PHE A 129 -11.11 -19.71 11.19
C PHE A 129 -11.59 -20.10 12.60
N SER A 130 -10.63 -20.33 13.48
CA SER A 130 -10.93 -20.50 14.90
C SER A 130 -11.26 -19.14 15.53
N LYS A 131 -11.86 -19.14 16.72
CA LYS A 131 -12.03 -17.89 17.50
C LYS A 131 -10.71 -17.16 17.73
N LYS A 132 -9.61 -17.89 17.95
CA LYS A 132 -8.28 -17.29 18.11
C LYS A 132 -7.84 -16.58 16.83
N ASN A 133 -8.02 -17.22 15.67
CA ASN A 133 -7.67 -16.62 14.38
C ASN A 133 -8.40 -15.28 14.15
N PHE A 134 -9.68 -15.19 14.53
CA PHE A 134 -10.43 -13.94 14.43
C PHE A 134 -9.94 -12.86 15.40
N MET A 135 -9.53 -13.24 16.62
CA MET A 135 -8.96 -12.29 17.58
C MET A 135 -7.60 -11.76 17.08
N ASP A 136 -6.72 -12.65 16.61
CA ASP A 136 -5.41 -12.28 16.09
C ASP A 136 -5.57 -11.37 14.83
N LEU A 137 -6.50 -11.70 13.92
CA LEU A 137 -6.79 -10.85 12.76
C LEU A 137 -7.36 -9.49 13.18
N LYS A 138 -8.26 -9.45 14.16
CA LYS A 138 -8.80 -8.19 14.68
C LYS A 138 -7.67 -7.31 15.22
N GLU A 139 -6.73 -7.86 15.99
CA GLU A 139 -5.58 -7.11 16.51
C GLU A 139 -4.74 -6.50 15.38
N THR A 140 -4.50 -7.24 14.29
CA THR A 140 -3.84 -6.71 13.08
C THR A 140 -4.60 -5.56 12.43
N LEU A 141 -5.94 -5.65 12.38
CA LEU A 141 -6.78 -4.67 11.71
C LEU A 141 -7.14 -3.45 12.57
N ASP A 142 -7.04 -3.55 13.91
CA ASP A 142 -7.43 -2.52 14.86
C ASP A 142 -6.89 -1.11 14.53
N PRO A 143 -5.64 -0.92 14.07
CA PRO A 143 -5.13 0.41 13.68
C PRO A 143 -5.85 1.04 12.48
N PHE A 144 -6.43 0.23 11.60
CA PHE A 144 -7.03 0.66 10.33
C PHE A 144 -8.54 0.90 10.46
N ILE A 145 -9.22 0.15 11.34
CA ILE A 145 -10.67 0.21 11.56
C ILE A 145 -11.21 1.64 11.74
N PRO A 146 -10.55 2.56 12.49
CA PRO A 146 -11.05 3.92 12.67
C PRO A 146 -11.15 4.75 11.38
N TYR A 147 -10.43 4.34 10.32
CA TYR A 147 -10.39 5.04 9.04
C TYR A 147 -11.38 4.46 8.02
N ILE A 148 -12.04 3.34 8.35
CA ILE A 148 -13.07 2.75 7.50
C ILE A 148 -14.42 3.41 7.76
N ARG A 149 -15.02 3.96 6.71
CA ARG A 149 -16.33 4.64 6.76
C ARG A 149 -17.46 3.64 6.64
N PHE A 150 -17.66 2.80 7.65
CA PHE A 150 -18.71 1.75 7.63
C PHE A 150 -20.14 2.24 7.28
N HIS A 151 -20.43 3.53 7.45
CA HIS A 151 -21.71 4.14 7.06
C HIS A 151 -21.88 4.32 5.54
N ASP A 152 -20.77 4.35 4.79
CA ASP A 152 -20.74 4.41 3.32
C ASP A 152 -20.81 3.02 2.68
N ILE A 153 -20.70 1.95 3.48
CA ILE A 153 -20.91 0.57 3.03
C ILE A 153 -22.41 0.30 2.95
N SER A 154 -22.90 -0.07 1.76
CA SER A 154 -24.31 -0.36 1.57
C SER A 154 -24.75 -1.54 2.45
N SER A 155 -26.01 -1.53 2.92
CA SER A 155 -26.52 -2.65 3.73
C SER A 155 -26.45 -3.97 2.96
N LYS A 156 -26.68 -3.95 1.64
CA LYS A 156 -26.58 -5.15 0.80
C LYS A 156 -25.17 -5.73 0.84
N ASP A 157 -24.15 -4.89 0.72
CA ASP A 157 -22.76 -5.36 0.72
C ASP A 157 -22.34 -5.79 2.13
N PHE A 158 -22.77 -5.07 3.15
CA PHE A 158 -22.56 -5.47 4.55
C PHE A 158 -23.16 -6.84 4.88
N PHE A 159 -24.37 -7.15 4.38
CA PHE A 159 -25.01 -8.45 4.61
C PHE A 159 -24.42 -9.60 3.79
N ASN A 160 -23.78 -9.31 2.65
CA ASN A 160 -23.21 -10.32 1.76
C ASN A 160 -21.73 -10.63 2.05
N LYS A 161 -21.06 -9.83 2.88
CA LYS A 161 -19.68 -10.05 3.34
C LYS A 161 -19.66 -10.81 4.67
#